data_AF-A0A6N2V7S4-F1
#
_entry.id   AF-A0A6N2V7S4-F1
#
_cell.length_a   1.000
_cell.length_b   1.000
_cell.length_c   1.000
_cell.angle_alpha   90.00
_cell.angle_beta   90.00
_cell.angle_gamma   90.00
#
_symmetry.space_group_name_H-M   'P 1'
#
loop_
_entity.id
_entity.type
_entity.pdbx_description
1 polymer ?
#
loop_
_entity_poly.entity_id
_entity_poly.type
_entity_poly.pdbx_seq_one_letter_code
_entity_poly.pdbx_strand_id
1 'polypeptide(L)'
;MIEKTQLKFVKSEKTNELIGFVSKTKDNKLKGVREDSVYGKRICILAEELKGSILPNTLYEVELKPMHKGKNGYVVTSATQVLSNVTIESFIVPKKEYRVVINFGGKKNYKTIYFDPLNGKTSSSRTKQGVLEILNKRNDIANQEGAISDFIDRADELVRQMQADGYEI
;
A
#
# COMPACT_ATOMS: atom_id res chain seq x y z
N MET A 1 -26.91 -12.23 -6.60
CA MET A 1 -25.64 -12.14 -7.35
C MET A 1 -24.62 -11.45 -6.47
N ILE A 2 -23.47 -12.09 -6.25
CA ILE A 2 -22.34 -11.56 -5.48
C ILE A 2 -21.23 -11.27 -6.49
N GLU A 3 -20.68 -10.06 -6.45
CA GLU A 3 -19.56 -9.62 -7.27
C GLU A 3 -18.30 -9.52 -6.41
N LYS A 4 -17.12 -9.75 -6.99
CA LYS A 4 -15.83 -9.63 -6.29
C LYS A 4 -14.93 -8.63 -6.98
N THR A 5 -14.27 -7.79 -6.20
CA THR A 5 -13.27 -6.84 -6.72
C THR A 5 -12.34 -6.39 -5.61
N GLN A 6 -11.35 -5.57 -5.95
CA GLN A 6 -10.54 -4.86 -4.97
C GLN A 6 -10.82 -3.37 -5.05
N LEU A 7 -10.94 -2.71 -3.90
CA LEU A 7 -11.11 -1.26 -3.83
C LEU A 7 -10.57 -0.68 -2.52
N LYS A 8 -10.45 0.64 -2.48
CA LYS A 8 -10.10 1.40 -1.29
C LYS A 8 -11.29 2.24 -0.85
N PHE A 9 -11.41 2.45 0.44
CA PHE A 9 -12.42 3.33 1.02
C PHE A 9 -11.84 4.71 1.29
N VAL A 10 -12.67 5.73 1.07
CA VAL A 10 -12.40 7.11 1.43
C VAL A 10 -13.50 7.60 2.35
N LYS A 11 -13.17 8.57 3.20
CA LYS A 11 -14.13 9.16 4.11
C LYS A 11 -14.94 10.22 3.36
N SER A 12 -16.25 10.08 3.32
CA SER A 12 -17.13 11.07 2.67
C SER A 12 -17.13 12.36 3.48
N GLU A 13 -16.87 13.49 2.82
CA GLU A 13 -16.96 14.81 3.47
C GLU A 13 -18.40 15.17 3.89
N LYS A 14 -19.41 14.61 3.22
CA LYS A 14 -20.82 14.93 3.47
C LYS A 14 -21.40 14.18 4.65
N THR A 15 -21.08 12.89 4.76
CA THR A 15 -21.71 12.00 5.75
C THR A 15 -20.73 11.50 6.80
N ASN A 16 -19.44 11.78 6.66
CA ASN A 16 -18.36 11.26 7.52
C ASN A 16 -18.20 9.73 7.48
N GLU A 17 -18.98 9.04 6.64
CA GLU A 17 -18.98 7.58 6.45
C GLU A 17 -17.88 7.13 5.47
N LEU A 18 -17.42 5.89 5.60
CA LEU A 18 -16.50 5.28 4.63
C LEU A 18 -17.26 4.80 3.40
N ILE A 19 -16.83 5.26 2.22
CA ILE A 19 -17.40 4.90 0.94
C ILE A 19 -16.32 4.46 -0.04
N GLY A 20 -16.66 3.51 -0.90
CA GLY A 20 -15.84 3.06 -2.01
C GLY A 20 -16.47 3.40 -3.35
N PHE A 21 -15.72 3.23 -4.42
CA PHE A 21 -16.23 3.41 -5.77
C PHE A 21 -15.80 2.26 -6.67
N VAL A 22 -16.72 1.80 -7.50
CA VAL A 22 -16.45 0.81 -8.55
C VAL A 22 -16.90 1.34 -9.90
N SER A 23 -16.20 0.93 -10.95
CA SER A 23 -16.59 1.17 -12.34
C SER A 23 -16.67 -0.16 -13.07
N LYS A 24 -17.58 -0.24 -14.05
CA LYS A 24 -17.71 -1.40 -14.92
C LYS A 24 -16.81 -1.21 -16.13
N THR A 25 -15.93 -2.17 -16.39
CA THR A 25 -15.10 -2.17 -17.59
C THR A 25 -15.94 -2.51 -18.82
N LYS A 26 -15.35 -2.33 -20.01
CA LYS A 26 -15.97 -2.76 -21.28
C LYS A 26 -16.31 -4.25 -21.28
N ASP A 27 -15.49 -5.07 -20.63
CA ASP A 27 -15.70 -6.52 -20.47
C ASP A 27 -16.67 -6.88 -19.32
N ASN A 28 -17.48 -5.93 -18.88
CA ASN A 28 -18.50 -6.11 -17.84
C ASN A 28 -17.97 -6.49 -16.44
N LYS A 29 -16.66 -6.32 -16.18
CA LYS A 29 -16.04 -6.60 -14.87
C LYS A 29 -16.06 -5.36 -13.98
N LEU A 30 -16.30 -5.53 -12.67
CA LEU A 30 -16.19 -4.43 -11.71
C LEU A 30 -14.74 -4.25 -11.26
N LYS A 31 -14.26 -3.01 -11.30
CA LYS A 31 -12.98 -2.60 -10.75
C LYS A 31 -13.16 -1.46 -9.76
N GLY A 32 -12.48 -1.53 -8.62
CA GLY A 32 -12.34 -0.39 -7.72
C GLY A 32 -11.71 0.79 -8.43
N VAL A 33 -12.25 1.98 -8.20
CA VAL A 33 -11.74 3.24 -8.72
C VAL A 33 -11.68 4.29 -7.63
N ARG A 34 -10.90 5.34 -7.85
CA ARG A 34 -10.87 6.50 -6.95
C ARG A 34 -12.11 7.37 -7.13
N GLU A 35 -12.37 8.23 -6.15
CA GLU A 35 -13.45 9.21 -6.20
C GLU A 35 -13.29 10.18 -7.38
N ASP A 36 -12.07 10.60 -7.69
CA ASP A 36 -11.71 11.50 -8.79
C ASP A 36 -11.65 10.79 -10.16
N SER A 37 -12.03 9.51 -10.25
CA SER A 37 -12.00 8.77 -11.50
C SER A 37 -12.92 9.38 -12.57
N VAL A 38 -12.38 9.50 -13.78
CA VAL A 38 -13.08 9.96 -15.00
C VAL A 38 -14.12 8.98 -15.52
N TYR A 39 -14.10 7.72 -15.06
CA TYR A 39 -15.04 6.71 -15.51
C TYR A 39 -16.37 6.80 -14.74
N GLY A 40 -17.46 6.40 -15.41
CA GLY A 40 -18.77 6.25 -14.77
C GLY A 40 -18.70 5.29 -13.59
N LYS A 41 -18.79 5.84 -12.38
CA LYS A 41 -18.60 5.11 -11.12
C LYS A 41 -19.91 4.95 -10.36
N ARG A 42 -19.96 3.89 -9.56
CA ARG A 42 -21.05 3.56 -8.64
C ARG A 42 -20.49 3.51 -7.23
N ILE A 43 -21.29 3.99 -6.27
CA ILE A 43 -20.89 4.01 -4.86
C ILE A 43 -20.98 2.62 -4.25
N CYS A 44 -20.04 2.30 -3.38
CA CYS A 44 -20.03 1.14 -2.51
C CYS A 44 -20.14 1.62 -1.07
N ILE A 45 -21.16 1.17 -0.34
CA ILE A 45 -21.31 1.45 1.09
C ILE A 45 -21.03 0.19 1.89
N LEU A 46 -20.52 0.34 3.10
CA LEU A 46 -20.31 -0.77 4.02
C LEU A 46 -21.64 -1.28 4.57
N ALA A 47 -21.77 -2.60 4.71
CA ALA A 47 -22.74 -3.18 5.62
C ALA A 47 -22.42 -2.79 7.07
N GLU A 48 -23.43 -2.79 7.94
CA GLU A 48 -23.31 -2.26 9.31
C GLU A 48 -22.24 -2.99 10.11
N GLU A 49 -22.14 -4.31 9.94
CA GLU A 49 -21.16 -5.19 10.59
C GLU A 49 -19.69 -4.91 10.21
N LEU A 50 -19.45 -4.20 9.11
CA LEU A 50 -18.11 -3.80 8.67
C LEU A 50 -17.71 -2.41 9.15
N LYS A 51 -18.64 -1.64 9.74
CA LYS A 51 -18.30 -0.31 10.24
C LYS A 51 -17.35 -0.41 11.44
N GLY A 52 -16.33 0.43 11.45
CA GLY A 52 -15.30 0.46 12.49
C GLY A 52 -14.13 -0.52 12.29
N SER A 53 -14.29 -1.56 11.47
CA SER A 53 -13.19 -2.51 11.16
C SER A 53 -12.41 -2.16 9.89
N ILE A 54 -12.96 -1.30 9.04
CA ILE A 54 -12.36 -0.88 7.78
C ILE A 54 -11.59 0.44 7.94
N LEU A 55 -10.36 0.46 7.42
CA LEU A 55 -9.50 1.63 7.43
C LEU A 55 -9.55 2.37 6.08
N PRO A 56 -9.55 3.72 6.09
CA PRO A 56 -9.46 4.49 4.85
C PRO A 56 -8.11 4.27 4.16
N ASN A 57 -8.08 4.41 2.84
CA ASN A 57 -6.87 4.31 1.99
C ASN A 57 -6.14 2.94 2.00
N THR A 58 -6.67 1.96 2.71
CA THR A 58 -6.24 0.56 2.70
C THR A 58 -6.95 -0.21 1.58
N LEU A 59 -6.24 -1.14 0.93
CA LEU A 59 -6.81 -1.97 -0.14
C LEU A 59 -7.48 -3.21 0.46
N TYR A 60 -8.72 -3.47 0.03
CA TYR A 60 -9.48 -4.64 0.44
C TYR A 60 -9.93 -5.44 -0.78
N GLU A 61 -9.93 -6.76 -0.66
CA GLU A 61 -10.72 -7.65 -1.49
C GLU A 61 -12.13 -7.71 -0.91
N VAL A 62 -13.13 -7.40 -1.72
CA VAL A 62 -14.51 -7.20 -1.24
C VAL A 62 -15.51 -8.05 -1.99
N GLU A 63 -16.56 -8.44 -1.29
CA GLU A 63 -17.78 -9.00 -1.87
C GLU A 63 -18.89 -7.95 -1.89
N LEU A 64 -19.53 -7.80 -3.05
CA LEU A 64 -20.49 -6.74 -3.32
C LEU A 64 -21.85 -7.32 -3.71
N LYS A 65 -22.92 -6.76 -3.14
CA LYS A 65 -24.30 -7.01 -3.57
C LYS A 65 -24.91 -5.72 -4.14
N PRO A 66 -25.59 -5.77 -5.30
CA PRO A 66 -26.30 -4.60 -5.82
C PRO A 66 -27.31 -4.06 -4.80
N MET A 67 -27.44 -2.74 -4.70
CA MET A 67 -28.47 -2.13 -3.87
C MET A 67 -29.88 -2.44 -4.42
N HIS A 68 -30.85 -2.57 -3.52
CA HIS A 68 -32.25 -2.78 -3.89
C HIS A 68 -32.92 -1.52 -4.46
N LYS A 69 -34.08 -1.72 -5.11
CA LYS A 69 -35.06 -0.67 -5.48
C LYS A 69 -34.52 0.44 -6.40
N GLY A 70 -33.78 0.08 -7.44
CA GLY A 70 -33.35 1.03 -8.47
C GLY A 70 -32.22 1.98 -8.07
N LYS A 71 -31.66 1.84 -6.85
CA LYS A 71 -30.48 2.58 -6.43
C LYS A 71 -29.25 2.09 -7.20
N ASN A 72 -28.49 3.03 -7.76
CA ASN A 72 -27.29 2.72 -8.53
C ASN A 72 -26.06 2.65 -7.60
N GLY A 73 -25.77 1.45 -7.07
CA GLY A 73 -24.68 1.24 -6.12
C GLY A 73 -24.59 -0.20 -5.63
N TYR A 74 -23.64 -0.44 -4.73
CA TYR A 74 -23.41 -1.74 -4.10
C TYR A 74 -23.30 -1.61 -2.58
N VAL A 75 -23.71 -2.66 -1.88
CA VAL A 75 -23.40 -2.88 -0.46
C VAL A 75 -22.25 -3.87 -0.39
N VAL A 76 -21.20 -3.51 0.34
CA VAL A 76 -20.06 -4.36 0.66
C VAL A 76 -20.46 -5.25 1.83
N THR A 77 -20.52 -6.56 1.61
CA THR A 77 -20.93 -7.54 2.64
C THR A 77 -19.76 -8.32 3.23
N SER A 78 -18.58 -8.24 2.61
CA SER A 78 -17.33 -8.80 3.14
C SER A 78 -16.17 -7.97 2.62
N ALA A 79 -15.13 -7.81 3.46
CA ALA A 79 -13.92 -7.07 3.12
C ALA A 79 -12.72 -7.69 3.85
N THR A 80 -11.79 -8.25 3.09
CA THR A 80 -10.53 -8.80 3.60
C THR A 80 -9.39 -7.88 3.18
N GLN A 81 -8.60 -7.41 4.13
CA GLN A 81 -7.46 -6.54 3.83
C GLN A 81 -6.44 -7.26 2.96
N VAL A 82 -5.98 -6.60 1.90
CA VAL A 82 -4.91 -7.11 1.05
C VAL A 82 -3.57 -6.78 1.70
N LEU A 83 -2.83 -7.81 2.08
CA LEU A 83 -1.47 -7.69 2.60
C LEU A 83 -0.45 -7.93 1.48
N SER A 84 0.61 -7.14 1.47
CA SER A 84 1.68 -7.22 0.49
C SER A 84 2.85 -8.00 1.07
N ASN A 85 3.39 -8.92 0.27
CA ASN A 85 4.73 -9.44 0.50
C ASN A 85 5.76 -8.36 0.18
N VAL A 86 6.84 -8.33 0.96
CA VAL A 86 7.93 -7.38 0.81
C VAL A 86 9.17 -8.12 0.36
N THR A 87 9.89 -7.55 -0.60
CA THR A 87 11.21 -8.02 -1.04
C THR A 87 12.22 -6.91 -0.81
N ILE A 88 13.32 -7.23 -0.14
CA ILE A 88 14.37 -6.26 0.22
C ILE A 88 15.67 -6.73 -0.43
N GLU A 89 16.35 -5.82 -1.14
CA GLU A 89 17.56 -6.10 -1.90
C GLU A 89 18.62 -5.03 -1.58
N SER A 90 19.88 -5.46 -1.36
CA SER A 90 21.02 -4.54 -1.19
C SER A 90 21.83 -4.44 -2.47
N PHE A 91 22.24 -3.23 -2.80
CA PHE A 91 23.12 -2.90 -3.91
C PHE A 91 24.33 -2.17 -3.34
N ILE A 92 25.45 -2.88 -3.29
CA ILE A 92 26.73 -2.37 -2.79
C ILE A 92 27.75 -2.51 -3.91
N VAL A 93 28.12 -1.38 -4.49
CA VAL A 93 29.25 -1.24 -5.41
C VAL A 93 30.19 -0.23 -4.77
N PRO A 94 31.37 -0.66 -4.27
CA PRO A 94 32.29 0.20 -3.54
C PRO A 94 32.53 1.53 -4.26
N LYS A 95 32.40 2.63 -3.52
CA LYS A 95 32.59 4.03 -3.96
C LYS A 95 31.69 4.48 -5.12
N LYS A 96 30.65 3.70 -5.45
CA LYS A 96 29.76 3.98 -6.59
C LYS A 96 28.29 3.90 -6.22
N GLU A 97 27.86 2.87 -5.50
CA GLU A 97 26.46 2.65 -5.16
C GLU A 97 26.34 1.99 -3.80
N TYR A 98 25.52 2.57 -2.92
CA TYR A 98 25.13 1.98 -1.65
C TYR A 98 23.65 2.23 -1.47
N ARG A 99 22.84 1.19 -1.68
CA ARG A 99 21.40 1.32 -1.57
C ARG A 99 20.74 0.04 -1.10
N VAL A 100 19.75 0.15 -0.20
CA VAL A 100 18.75 -0.90 0.03
C VAL A 100 17.44 -0.51 -0.67
N VAL A 101 16.86 -1.46 -1.39
CA VAL A 101 15.60 -1.28 -2.12
C VAL A 101 14.54 -2.17 -1.48
N ILE A 102 13.41 -1.58 -1.08
CA ILE A 102 12.26 -2.28 -0.48
C ILE A 102 11.08 -2.23 -1.47
N ASN A 103 10.69 -3.38 -2.00
CA ASN A 103 9.61 -3.54 -2.97
C ASN A 103 8.38 -4.20 -2.33
N PHE A 104 7.20 -3.66 -2.61
CA PHE A 104 5.92 -4.19 -2.11
C PHE A 104 5.15 -4.87 -3.25
N GLY A 105 4.68 -6.10 -3.05
CA GLY A 105 3.83 -6.80 -4.02
C GLY A 105 4.57 -7.35 -5.25
N GLY A 106 5.89 -7.52 -5.20
CA GLY A 106 6.71 -8.16 -6.25
C GLY A 106 7.54 -7.20 -7.13
N LYS A 107 8.29 -7.76 -8.11
CA LYS A 107 9.38 -7.10 -8.87
C LYS A 107 9.00 -5.88 -9.72
N LYS A 108 7.72 -5.60 -9.91
CA LYS A 108 7.25 -4.40 -10.63
C LYS A 108 5.85 -4.08 -10.14
N ASN A 109 5.69 -3.24 -9.12
CA ASN A 109 4.46 -2.48 -8.89
C ASN A 109 4.60 -1.34 -7.84
N TYR A 110 4.33 -0.13 -8.34
CA TYR A 110 3.88 1.16 -7.77
C TYR A 110 4.47 1.78 -6.50
N LYS A 111 5.12 1.06 -5.58
CA LYS A 111 5.74 1.68 -4.40
C LYS A 111 7.02 0.97 -4.04
N THR A 112 8.13 1.64 -4.29
CA THR A 112 9.47 1.25 -3.84
C THR A 112 9.93 2.26 -2.81
N ILE A 113 10.43 1.78 -1.67
CA ILE A 113 11.13 2.61 -0.69
C ILE A 113 12.62 2.34 -0.86
N TYR A 114 13.43 3.37 -0.68
CA TYR A 114 14.88 3.29 -0.78
C TYR A 114 15.51 3.71 0.53
N PHE A 115 16.57 3.02 0.93
CA PHE A 115 17.59 3.57 1.81
C PHE A 115 18.84 3.82 0.96
N ASP A 116 19.13 5.09 0.70
CA ASP A 116 20.23 5.57 -0.13
C ASP A 116 20.88 6.75 0.61
N PRO A 117 21.89 6.48 1.48
CA PRO A 117 22.49 7.51 2.32
C PRO A 117 23.12 8.67 1.53
N LEU A 118 23.64 8.36 0.34
CA LEU A 118 24.37 9.31 -0.49
C LEU A 118 23.43 10.13 -1.38
N ASN A 119 22.49 9.49 -2.07
CA ASN A 119 21.69 10.11 -3.14
C ASN A 119 20.19 10.21 -2.83
N GLY A 120 19.75 9.75 -1.65
CA GLY A 120 18.37 9.92 -1.21
C GLY A 120 17.97 11.41 -1.19
N LYS A 121 16.74 11.72 -1.62
CA LYS A 121 16.26 13.11 -1.74
C LYS A 121 15.57 13.63 -0.47
N THR A 122 15.25 12.73 0.47
CA THR A 122 14.46 13.01 1.67
C THR A 122 15.04 12.30 2.88
N SER A 123 14.72 12.72 4.09
CA SER A 123 15.09 11.99 5.32
C SER A 123 14.62 10.53 5.27
N SER A 124 13.41 10.31 4.77
CA SER A 124 12.79 9.00 4.56
C SER A 124 13.45 8.13 3.49
N SER A 125 14.41 8.65 2.73
CA SER A 125 15.24 7.87 1.81
C SER A 125 16.73 7.88 2.16
N ARG A 126 17.23 8.87 2.91
CA ARG A 126 18.64 8.98 3.30
C ARG A 126 18.98 8.31 4.62
N THR A 127 18.01 8.16 5.52
CA THR A 127 18.29 7.74 6.90
C THR A 127 17.62 6.40 7.20
N LYS A 128 18.31 5.56 7.97
CA LYS A 128 17.75 4.30 8.48
C LYS A 128 16.46 4.55 9.25
N GLN A 129 16.46 5.56 10.13
CA GLN A 129 15.30 5.93 10.93
C GLN A 129 14.11 6.38 10.08
N GLY A 130 14.34 7.20 9.06
CA GLY A 130 13.29 7.67 8.17
C GLY A 130 12.63 6.54 7.38
N VAL A 131 13.39 5.51 6.99
CA VAL A 131 12.82 4.31 6.35
C VAL A 131 12.05 3.46 7.36
N LEU A 132 12.59 3.25 8.57
CA LEU A 132 11.91 2.54 9.65
C LEU A 132 10.56 3.19 10.00
N GLU A 133 10.48 4.50 10.07
CA GLU A 133 9.22 5.20 10.31
C GLU A 133 8.17 4.90 9.22
N ILE A 134 8.57 4.81 7.95
CA ILE A 134 7.65 4.42 6.89
C ILE A 134 7.21 2.97 7.11
N LEU A 135 8.14 2.04 7.33
CA LEU A 135 7.80 0.62 7.50
C LEU A 135 6.88 0.38 8.69
N ASN A 136 7.09 1.07 9.81
CA ASN A 136 6.26 0.98 11.02
C ASN A 136 4.85 1.55 10.82
N LYS A 137 4.70 2.63 10.03
CA LYS A 137 3.39 3.24 9.77
C LYS A 137 2.51 2.43 8.83
N ARG A 138 3.06 1.42 8.14
CA ARG A 138 2.31 0.59 7.20
C ARG A 138 1.59 -0.53 7.92
N ASN A 139 0.32 -0.71 7.55
CA ASN A 139 -0.53 -1.78 8.04
C ASN A 139 -0.79 -2.86 6.97
N ASP A 140 -0.16 -2.75 5.81
CA ASP A 140 -0.41 -3.56 4.62
C ASP A 140 0.77 -4.49 4.27
N ILE A 141 1.62 -4.80 5.24
CA ILE A 141 2.75 -5.72 5.10
C ILE A 141 2.37 -7.05 5.74
N ALA A 142 2.51 -8.15 5.00
CA ALA A 142 2.12 -9.49 5.47
C ALA A 142 2.95 -9.97 6.68
N ASN A 143 4.26 -9.71 6.67
CA ASN A 143 5.17 -9.98 7.79
C ASN A 143 5.98 -8.72 8.10
N GLN A 144 5.38 -7.82 8.88
CA GLN A 144 5.98 -6.50 9.16
C GLN A 144 7.25 -6.62 10.00
N GLU A 145 7.23 -7.43 11.05
CA GLU A 145 8.39 -7.66 11.92
C GLU A 145 9.57 -8.24 11.14
N GLY A 146 9.33 -9.25 10.31
CA GLY A 146 10.34 -9.84 9.45
C GLY A 146 10.91 -8.85 8.43
N ALA A 147 10.05 -8.03 7.80
CA ALA A 147 10.48 -7.01 6.87
C ALA A 147 11.32 -5.91 7.55
N ILE A 148 10.98 -5.53 8.79
CA ILE A 148 11.75 -4.56 9.58
C ILE A 148 13.10 -5.13 9.97
N SER A 149 13.16 -6.37 10.48
CA SER A 149 14.41 -7.03 10.84
C SER A 149 15.35 -7.14 9.64
N ASP A 150 14.83 -7.64 8.51
CA ASP A 150 15.60 -7.84 7.27
C ASP A 150 16.09 -6.50 6.67
N PHE A 151 15.32 -5.43 6.84
CA PHE A 151 15.77 -4.08 6.50
C PHE A 151 16.92 -3.62 7.40
N ILE A 152 16.81 -3.78 8.72
CA ILE A 152 17.83 -3.35 9.69
C ILE A 152 19.16 -4.05 9.39
N ASP A 153 19.15 -5.37 9.23
CA ASP A 153 20.36 -6.16 8.97
C ASP A 153 21.07 -5.68 7.70
N ARG A 154 20.31 -5.44 6.63
CA ARG A 154 20.86 -4.94 5.36
C ARG A 154 21.33 -3.50 5.42
N ALA A 155 20.62 -2.65 6.15
CA ALA A 155 21.00 -1.24 6.32
C ALA A 155 22.29 -1.11 7.13
N ASP A 156 22.45 -1.90 8.19
CA ASP A 156 23.64 -1.90 9.04
C ASP A 156 24.86 -2.45 8.30
N GLU A 157 24.70 -3.53 7.52
CA GLU A 157 25.76 -4.03 6.65
C GLU A 157 26.18 -2.99 5.60
N LEU A 158 25.21 -2.31 4.97
CA LEU A 158 25.50 -1.25 4.01
C LEU A 158 26.30 -0.11 4.63
N VAL A 159 25.90 0.37 5.81
CA VAL A 159 26.62 1.43 6.54
C VAL A 159 28.03 0.99 6.91
N ARG A 160 28.20 -0.26 7.37
CA ARG A 160 29.51 -0.82 7.69
C ARG A 160 30.45 -0.84 6.47
N GLN A 161 29.94 -1.25 5.31
CA GLN A 161 30.72 -1.25 4.05
C GLN A 161 31.07 0.17 3.61
N MET A 162 30.14 1.11 3.72
CA MET A 162 30.40 2.53 3.43
C MET A 162 31.50 3.11 4.34
N GLN A 163 31.46 2.83 5.65
CA GLN A 163 32.50 3.26 6.59
C GLN A 163 33.87 2.64 6.24
N ALA A 164 33.90 1.36 5.87
CA ALA A 164 35.12 0.68 5.41
C ALA A 164 35.70 1.30 4.12
N ASP A 165 34.85 1.82 3.24
CA ASP A 165 35.24 2.52 2.02
C ASP A 165 35.59 4.01 2.23
N GLY A 166 35.51 4.50 3.47
CA GLY A 166 35.95 5.84 3.89
C GLY A 166 34.86 6.91 3.94
N TYR A 167 33.58 6.53 3.92
CA TYR A 167 32.47 7.48 4.08
C TYR A 167 32.17 7.75 5.57
N GLU A 168 31.95 9.02 5.91
CA GLU A 168 31.40 9.45 7.20
C GLU A 168 29.89 9.69 7.05
N ILE A 169 29.08 8.88 7.75
CA ILE A 169 27.62 8.77 7.60
C ILE A 169 26.96 8.55 8.95
#